data_AF-A0A1G2IG37-F1
#
_entry.id   AF-A0A1G2IG37-F1
#
_cell.length_a   1.000
_cell.length_b   1.000
_cell.length_c   1.000
_cell.angle_alpha   90.00
_cell.angle_beta   90.00
_cell.angle_gamma   90.00
#
_symmetry.space_group_name_H-M   'P 1'
#
loop_
_entity.id
_entity.type
_entity.pdbx_description
1 polymer ?
#
loop_
_entity_poly.entity_id
_entity_poly.type
_entity_poly.pdbx_seq_one_letter_code
_entity_poly.pdbx_strand_id
1 'polypeptide(L)'
;MSNQIQTGQFFSPSKGNMEFKEVIKEIYDYISAQPEFFYDIVVGCDSPSSDKPFFPIAIVVLRTGSGGRFFLKKMHYPDAYLKRFMHINWKQRILQEVYLSCELALTLRETLEKEFGKSRPAFNYQFAYIHADVGEQGKTKEMVKEVTGLIRANGFEPKIKPQSFAASVVADRYT
;
A
#
# COMPACT_ATOMS: atom_id res chain seq x y z
N MET A 1 3.75 15.86 -5.58
CA MET A 1 3.62 14.43 -5.92
C MET A 1 2.30 13.84 -5.38
N SER A 2 1.77 14.36 -4.25
CA SER A 2 0.50 13.95 -3.61
C SER A 2 -0.71 13.81 -4.55
N ASN A 3 -0.75 14.63 -5.61
CA ASN A 3 -1.85 14.63 -6.58
C ASN A 3 -1.93 13.33 -7.42
N GLN A 4 -0.82 12.61 -7.60
CA GLN A 4 -0.82 11.38 -8.40
C GLN A 4 -1.52 10.21 -7.70
N ILE A 5 -1.55 10.15 -6.36
CA ILE A 5 -2.23 9.07 -5.63
C ILE A 5 -3.75 9.19 -5.75
N GLN A 6 -4.26 10.43 -5.72
CA GLN A 6 -5.69 10.72 -5.78
C GLN A 6 -6.26 10.73 -7.22
N THR A 7 -5.42 10.93 -8.24
CA THR A 7 -5.84 10.96 -9.66
C THR A 7 -5.66 9.60 -10.36
N GLY A 8 -6.37 9.33 -11.45
CA GLY A 8 -6.30 8.03 -12.13
C GLY A 8 -7.06 6.92 -11.39
N GLN A 9 -6.81 5.66 -11.76
CA GLN A 9 -7.65 4.52 -11.35
C GLN A 9 -6.88 3.46 -10.56
N PHE A 10 -7.52 2.95 -9.51
CA PHE A 10 -7.23 1.69 -8.87
C PHE A 10 -8.05 0.58 -9.52
N PHE A 11 -7.60 -0.67 -9.43
CA PHE A 11 -8.30 -1.86 -9.88
C PHE A 11 -8.60 -2.77 -8.69
N SER A 12 -9.82 -3.30 -8.62
CA SER A 12 -10.19 -4.38 -7.71
C SER A 12 -10.87 -5.50 -8.49
N PRO A 13 -10.56 -6.80 -8.25
CA PRO A 13 -11.16 -7.89 -9.02
C PRO A 13 -12.69 -7.95 -8.95
N SER A 14 -13.27 -7.51 -7.84
CA SER A 14 -14.72 -7.56 -7.62
C SER A 14 -15.47 -6.32 -8.12
N LYS A 15 -14.77 -5.23 -8.45
CA LYS A 15 -15.38 -3.93 -8.79
C LYS A 15 -14.85 -3.30 -10.08
N GLY A 16 -13.78 -3.83 -10.65
CA GLY A 16 -13.11 -3.25 -11.81
C GLY A 16 -12.31 -2.00 -11.44
N ASN A 17 -12.26 -1.04 -12.35
CA ASN A 17 -11.51 0.20 -12.15
C ASN A 17 -12.32 1.21 -11.33
N MET A 18 -11.64 1.88 -10.40
CA MET A 18 -12.23 2.78 -9.41
C MET A 18 -11.31 3.98 -9.20
N GLU A 19 -11.88 5.18 -9.14
CA GLU A 19 -11.17 6.36 -8.65
C GLU A 19 -10.88 6.24 -7.15
N PHE A 20 -9.93 7.01 -6.63
CA PHE A 20 -9.55 6.95 -5.21
C PHE A 20 -10.74 7.16 -4.27
N LYS A 21 -11.64 8.11 -4.59
CA LYS A 21 -12.88 8.35 -3.80
C LYS A 21 -13.79 7.12 -3.75
N GLU A 22 -13.85 6.34 -4.83
CA GLU A 22 -14.66 5.14 -4.92
C GLU A 22 -14.02 3.99 -4.13
N VAL A 23 -12.68 3.92 -4.09
CA VAL A 23 -11.95 3.01 -3.20
C VAL A 23 -12.30 3.31 -1.74
N ILE A 24 -12.27 4.58 -1.32
CA ILE A 24 -12.65 4.95 0.06
C ILE A 24 -14.09 4.53 0.38
N LYS A 25 -15.03 4.81 -0.53
CA LYS A 25 -16.42 4.37 -0.39
C LYS A 25 -16.54 2.85 -0.29
N GLU A 26 -15.80 2.10 -1.09
CA GLU A 26 -15.83 0.65 -1.05
C GLU A 26 -15.25 0.07 0.25
N ILE A 27 -14.18 0.68 0.78
CA ILE A 27 -13.63 0.33 2.09
C ILE A 27 -14.69 0.56 3.17
N TYR A 28 -15.36 1.72 3.13
CA TYR A 28 -16.44 2.05 4.05
C TYR A 28 -17.57 1.02 3.99
N ASP A 29 -18.07 0.74 2.78
CA ASP A 29 -19.17 -0.20 2.56
C ASP A 29 -18.79 -1.62 3.00
N TYR A 30 -17.54 -2.04 2.76
CA TYR A 30 -17.06 -3.37 3.14
C TYR A 30 -16.96 -3.57 4.65
N ILE A 31 -16.47 -2.57 5.37
CA ILE A 31 -16.38 -2.60 6.84
C ILE A 31 -17.78 -2.48 7.45
N SER A 32 -18.61 -1.56 6.95
CA SER A 32 -19.96 -1.31 7.46
C SER A 32 -20.92 -2.48 7.26
N ALA A 33 -20.68 -3.32 6.24
CA ALA A 33 -21.51 -4.49 5.98
C ALA A 33 -21.45 -5.55 7.08
N GLN A 34 -20.32 -5.68 7.78
CA GLN A 34 -20.12 -6.61 8.90
C GLN A 34 -19.20 -5.98 9.96
N PRO A 35 -19.72 -5.02 10.75
CA PRO A 35 -18.93 -4.23 11.71
C PRO A 35 -18.45 -5.03 12.93
N GLU A 36 -18.97 -6.24 13.15
CA GLU A 36 -18.59 -7.16 14.22
C GLU A 36 -17.20 -7.77 14.02
N PHE A 37 -16.71 -7.81 12.78
CA PHE A 37 -15.37 -8.31 12.48
C PHE A 37 -14.31 -7.24 12.74
N PHE A 38 -13.09 -7.71 13.00
CA PHE A 38 -11.90 -6.86 13.01
C PHE A 38 -11.28 -6.76 11.62
N TYR A 39 -10.93 -5.54 11.21
CA TYR A 39 -10.31 -5.28 9.91
C TYR A 39 -8.88 -4.75 10.05
N ASP A 40 -7.97 -5.25 9.21
CA ASP A 40 -6.61 -4.72 9.09
C ASP A 40 -6.45 -4.07 7.72
N ILE A 41 -6.11 -2.78 7.72
CA ILE A 41 -5.79 -2.02 6.51
C ILE A 41 -4.28 -1.98 6.39
N VAL A 42 -3.78 -2.44 5.25
CA VAL A 42 -2.36 -2.54 4.95
C VAL A 42 -2.09 -1.88 3.61
N VAL A 43 -0.98 -1.16 3.51
CA VAL A 43 -0.50 -0.65 2.23
C VAL A 43 0.92 -1.14 1.93
N GLY A 44 1.23 -1.20 0.64
CA GLY A 44 2.56 -1.52 0.15
C GLY A 44 2.75 -1.08 -1.29
N CYS A 45 4.01 -1.03 -1.69
CA CYS A 45 4.45 -0.74 -3.05
C CYS A 45 5.50 -1.78 -3.42
N ASP A 46 5.52 -2.16 -4.68
CA ASP A 46 6.62 -2.94 -5.26
C ASP A 46 7.31 -2.13 -6.37
N SER A 47 8.53 -2.51 -6.75
CA SER A 47 9.27 -1.79 -7.79
C SER A 47 8.89 -2.20 -9.22
N PRO A 48 9.12 -1.31 -10.19
CA PRO A 48 9.12 -1.63 -11.61
C PRO A 48 10.08 -2.81 -11.88
N SER A 49 9.58 -3.87 -12.50
CA SER A 49 10.46 -4.83 -13.17
C SER A 49 10.93 -4.24 -14.51
N SER A 50 11.95 -4.83 -15.13
CA SER A 50 12.44 -4.40 -16.46
C SER A 50 11.33 -4.31 -17.51
N ASP A 51 10.26 -5.08 -17.31
CA ASP A 51 9.18 -5.27 -18.27
C ASP A 51 7.96 -4.41 -17.92
N LYS A 52 7.95 -3.73 -16.76
CA LYS A 52 6.80 -2.96 -16.24
C LYS A 52 7.25 -1.55 -15.85
N PRO A 53 7.04 -0.52 -16.69
CA PRO A 53 7.48 0.86 -16.45
C PRO A 53 6.56 1.61 -15.45
N PHE A 54 6.19 0.98 -14.34
CA PHE A 54 5.32 1.59 -13.32
C PHE A 54 5.57 0.96 -11.94
N PHE A 55 5.33 1.72 -10.88
CA PHE A 55 5.35 1.20 -9.51
C PHE A 55 3.94 0.76 -9.14
N PRO A 56 3.67 -0.53 -8.93
CA PRO A 56 2.40 -0.95 -8.39
C PRO A 56 2.30 -0.61 -6.90
N ILE A 57 1.23 0.11 -6.54
CA ILE A 57 0.84 0.35 -5.16
C ILE A 57 -0.43 -0.45 -4.84
N ALA A 58 -0.53 -0.92 -3.60
CA ALA A 58 -1.62 -1.75 -3.12
C ALA A 58 -2.21 -1.19 -1.82
N ILE A 59 -3.53 -1.18 -1.74
CA ILE A 59 -4.29 -1.09 -0.50
C ILE A 59 -4.96 -2.44 -0.29
N VAL A 60 -4.78 -3.04 0.88
CA VAL A 60 -5.41 -4.31 1.26
C VAL A 60 -6.23 -4.09 2.52
N VAL A 61 -7.48 -4.54 2.52
CA VAL A 61 -8.38 -4.52 3.67
C VAL A 61 -8.75 -5.95 4.01
N LEU A 62 -8.12 -6.49 5.05
CA LEU A 62 -8.32 -7.86 5.50
C LEU A 62 -9.40 -7.90 6.57
N ARG A 63 -10.40 -8.76 6.41
CA ARG A 63 -11.37 -9.10 7.44
C ARG A 63 -10.87 -10.35 8.18
N THR A 64 -10.62 -10.23 9.47
CA THR A 64 -10.02 -11.31 10.27
C THR A 64 -10.84 -12.60 10.17
N GLY A 65 -10.23 -13.67 9.68
CA GLY A 65 -10.88 -14.98 9.50
C GLY A 65 -11.90 -15.07 8.35
N SER A 66 -12.06 -14.02 7.53
CA SER A 66 -13.13 -13.96 6.52
C SER A 66 -12.68 -13.21 5.24
N GLY A 67 -11.45 -13.47 4.81
CA GLY A 67 -10.89 -12.97 3.56
C GLY A 67 -10.53 -11.49 3.57
N GLY A 68 -10.59 -10.84 2.41
CA GLY A 68 -10.26 -9.43 2.29
C GLY A 68 -10.50 -8.88 0.89
N ARG A 69 -10.25 -7.59 0.75
CA ARG A 69 -10.30 -6.87 -0.52
C ARG A 69 -8.97 -6.19 -0.76
N PHE A 70 -8.67 -5.95 -2.03
CA PHE A 70 -7.52 -5.16 -2.38
C PHE A 70 -7.80 -4.27 -3.58
N PHE A 71 -6.98 -3.23 -3.68
CA PHE A 71 -7.03 -2.20 -4.69
C PHE A 71 -5.62 -1.93 -5.18
N LEU A 72 -5.39 -2.10 -6.47
CA LEU A 72 -4.09 -1.96 -7.10
C LEU A 72 -4.06 -0.75 -8.02
N LYS A 73 -2.96 -0.01 -8.00
CA LYS A 73 -2.77 1.10 -8.95
C LYS A 73 -1.36 1.13 -9.48
N LYS A 74 -1.24 1.47 -10.75
CA LYS A 74 0.03 1.62 -11.46
C LYS A 74 0.45 3.08 -11.42
N MET A 75 1.52 3.39 -10.67
CA MET A 75 2.08 4.73 -10.59
C MET A 75 3.07 4.92 -11.75
N HIS A 76 2.70 5.79 -12.67
CA HIS A 76 3.50 6.12 -13.85
C HIS A 76 4.44 7.30 -13.56
N TYR A 77 5.71 7.11 -13.89
CA TYR A 77 6.72 8.15 -13.89
C TYR A 77 7.15 8.48 -15.32
N PRO A 78 7.67 9.69 -15.59
CA PRO A 78 8.22 10.01 -16.91
C PRO A 78 9.28 8.98 -17.33
N ASP A 79 9.33 8.62 -18.61
CA ASP A 79 10.28 7.62 -19.14
C ASP A 79 11.74 7.96 -18.80
N ALA A 80 12.08 9.24 -18.77
CA ALA A 80 13.42 9.71 -18.39
C ALA A 80 13.77 9.44 -16.92
N TYR A 81 12.77 9.37 -16.03
CA TYR A 81 12.94 8.94 -14.64
C TYR A 81 13.09 7.43 -14.57
N LEU A 82 12.21 6.67 -15.26
CA LEU A 82 12.24 5.21 -15.25
C LEU A 82 13.54 4.64 -15.85
N LYS A 83 14.03 5.19 -16.97
CA LYS A 83 15.33 4.81 -17.54
C LYS A 83 16.48 5.04 -16.56
N ARG A 84 16.48 6.17 -15.84
CA ARG A 84 17.47 6.40 -14.78
C ARG A 84 17.30 5.40 -13.64
N PHE A 85 16.06 5.17 -13.20
CA PHE A 85 15.69 4.26 -12.13
C PHE A 85 16.06 2.80 -12.43
N MET A 86 16.02 2.36 -13.69
CA MET A 86 16.48 1.02 -14.08
C MET A 86 17.99 0.82 -13.85
N HIS A 87 18.76 1.90 -13.82
CA HIS A 87 20.20 1.87 -13.61
C HIS A 87 20.63 2.26 -12.18
N ILE A 88 19.68 2.58 -11.29
CA ILE A 88 20.02 2.90 -9.91
C ILE A 88 20.29 1.63 -9.08
N ASN A 89 21.03 1.82 -7.99
CA ASN A 89 21.32 0.77 -7.03
C ASN A 89 20.00 0.21 -6.44
N TRP A 90 19.92 -1.11 -6.27
CA TRP A 90 18.76 -1.81 -5.71
C TRP A 90 18.31 -1.26 -4.34
N LYS A 91 19.24 -0.70 -3.54
CA LYS A 91 18.92 0.01 -2.29
C LYS A 91 17.99 1.20 -2.49
N GLN A 92 18.27 2.02 -3.50
CA GLN A 92 17.44 3.19 -3.81
C GLN A 92 16.06 2.77 -4.34
N ARG A 93 15.97 1.59 -4.97
CA ARG A 93 14.68 1.04 -5.40
C ARG A 93 13.77 0.73 -4.23
N ILE A 94 14.31 0.00 -3.25
CA ILE A 94 13.61 -0.33 -2.00
C ILE A 94 13.19 0.94 -1.25
N LEU A 95 14.07 1.94 -1.16
CA LEU A 95 13.72 3.20 -0.51
C LEU A 95 12.55 3.88 -1.23
N GLN A 96 12.56 3.93 -2.56
CA GLN A 96 11.48 4.53 -3.34
C GLN A 96 10.14 3.80 -3.11
N GLU A 97 10.14 2.48 -3.03
CA GLU A 97 8.94 1.68 -2.70
C GLU A 97 8.39 2.07 -1.32
N VAL A 98 9.27 2.18 -0.32
CA VAL A 98 8.87 2.54 1.05
C VAL A 98 8.35 3.98 1.11
N TYR A 99 8.99 4.91 0.39
CA TYR A 99 8.49 6.29 0.29
C TYR A 99 7.09 6.36 -0.32
N LEU A 100 6.85 5.66 -1.42
CA LEU A 100 5.54 5.58 -2.06
C LEU A 100 4.49 4.95 -1.15
N SER A 101 4.88 3.90 -0.42
CA SER A 101 4.01 3.24 0.56
C SER A 101 3.61 4.20 1.70
N CYS A 102 4.56 4.97 2.23
CA CYS A 102 4.29 5.99 3.25
C CYS A 102 3.40 7.12 2.72
N GLU A 103 3.64 7.61 1.50
CA GLU A 103 2.82 8.68 0.88
C GLU A 103 1.36 8.22 0.70
N LEU A 104 1.17 6.99 0.20
CA LEU A 104 -0.14 6.36 0.10
C LEU A 104 -0.78 6.21 1.48
N ALA A 105 -0.02 5.74 2.47
CA ALA A 105 -0.54 5.50 3.81
C ALA A 105 -1.05 6.79 4.47
N LEU A 106 -0.26 7.86 4.36
CA LEU A 106 -0.62 9.18 4.87
C LEU A 106 -1.89 9.72 4.21
N THR A 107 -1.93 9.69 2.88
CA THR A 107 -3.08 10.16 2.10
C THR A 107 -4.34 9.37 2.42
N LEU A 108 -4.21 8.04 2.54
CA LEU A 108 -5.31 7.14 2.88
C LEU A 108 -5.80 7.40 4.30
N ARG A 109 -4.90 7.51 5.29
CA ARG A 109 -5.24 7.78 6.69
C ARG A 109 -6.00 9.10 6.83
N GLU A 110 -5.48 10.18 6.25
CA GLU A 110 -6.15 11.49 6.28
C GLU A 110 -7.56 11.44 5.67
N THR A 111 -7.70 10.74 4.54
CA THR A 111 -9.00 10.62 3.86
C THR A 111 -9.98 9.75 4.65
N LEU A 112 -9.51 8.61 5.19
CA LEU A 112 -10.34 7.75 6.04
C LEU A 112 -10.76 8.47 7.32
N GLU A 113 -9.88 9.20 7.99
CA GLU A 113 -10.24 9.97 9.19
C GLU A 113 -11.30 11.03 8.89
N LYS A 114 -11.18 11.73 7.75
CA LYS A 114 -12.15 12.74 7.32
C LYS A 114 -13.52 12.14 7.00
N GLU A 115 -13.57 11.03 6.28
CA GLU A 115 -14.82 10.40 5.82
C GLU A 115 -15.46 9.53 6.92
N PHE A 116 -14.64 8.83 7.72
CA PHE A 116 -15.12 7.86 8.72
C PHE A 116 -15.28 8.51 10.10
N GLY A 117 -14.56 9.60 10.40
CA GLY A 117 -14.50 10.21 11.74
C GLY A 117 -15.84 10.74 12.28
N LYS A 118 -16.88 10.82 11.44
CA LYS A 118 -18.26 11.16 11.85
C LYS A 118 -19.20 9.95 11.96
N SER A 119 -18.72 8.76 11.66
CA SER A 119 -19.55 7.55 11.50
C SER A 119 -19.85 6.89 12.85
N ARG A 120 -21.08 6.40 13.00
CA ARG A 120 -21.51 5.52 14.10
C ARG A 120 -22.17 4.27 13.51
N PRO A 121 -21.85 3.05 13.98
CA PRO A 121 -20.95 2.70 15.09
C PRO A 121 -19.47 2.95 14.77
N ALA A 122 -18.62 2.94 15.81
CA ALA A 122 -17.17 3.00 15.64
C ALA A 122 -16.70 1.76 14.88
N PHE A 123 -15.97 1.96 13.78
CA PHE A 123 -15.45 0.84 13.00
C PHE A 123 -14.32 0.14 13.75
N ASN A 124 -14.38 -1.18 13.80
CA ASN A 124 -13.37 -2.02 14.41
C ASN A 124 -12.26 -2.35 13.40
N TYR A 125 -11.40 -1.38 13.11
CA TYR A 125 -10.25 -1.58 12.22
C TYR A 125 -8.97 -1.00 12.81
N GLN A 126 -7.84 -1.50 12.32
CA GLN A 126 -6.54 -0.87 12.49
C GLN A 126 -5.94 -0.50 11.13
N PHE A 127 -5.22 0.62 11.10
CA PHE A 127 -4.38 1.00 9.99
C PHE A 127 -3.03 1.47 10.53
N ALA A 128 -2.22 0.51 10.97
CA ALA A 128 -0.94 0.78 11.63
C ALA A 128 0.26 0.32 10.82
N TYR A 129 0.07 -0.54 9.81
CA TYR A 129 1.17 -1.26 9.19
C TYR A 129 1.47 -0.82 7.76
N ILE A 130 2.76 -0.71 7.46
CA ILE A 130 3.27 -0.63 6.10
C ILE A 130 4.11 -1.88 5.84
N HIS A 131 3.81 -2.55 4.72
CA HIS A 131 4.59 -3.69 4.26
C HIS A 131 5.79 -3.21 3.45
N ALA A 132 6.96 -3.77 3.75
CA ALA A 132 8.18 -3.52 2.99
C ALA A 132 8.85 -4.83 2.58
N ASP A 133 9.37 -4.88 1.36
CA ASP A 133 10.01 -6.06 0.79
C ASP A 133 11.48 -6.23 1.20
N VAL A 134 11.75 -6.07 2.50
CA VAL A 134 13.06 -6.33 3.12
C VAL A 134 12.95 -7.44 4.15
N GLY A 135 14.07 -8.08 4.46
CA GLY A 135 14.13 -9.12 5.49
C GLY A 135 15.48 -9.13 6.20
N GLU A 136 15.51 -9.74 7.39
CA GLU A 136 16.71 -9.84 8.25
C GLU A 136 17.75 -10.84 7.72
N GLN A 137 17.42 -11.54 6.64
CA GLN A 137 18.27 -12.51 5.96
C GLN A 137 18.44 -12.11 4.49
N GLY A 138 19.54 -12.56 3.88
CA GLY A 138 19.81 -12.32 2.46
C GLY A 138 20.25 -10.89 2.14
N LYS A 139 20.12 -10.51 0.86
CA LYS A 139 20.71 -9.29 0.30
C LYS A 139 20.16 -7.99 0.90
N THR A 140 18.91 -8.00 1.35
CA THR A 140 18.22 -6.80 1.87
C THR A 140 18.49 -6.51 3.35
N LYS A 141 19.24 -7.37 4.06
CA LYS A 141 19.45 -7.27 5.51
C LYS A 141 19.97 -5.90 5.95
N GLU A 142 20.91 -5.34 5.18
CA GLU A 142 21.50 -4.03 5.49
C GLU A 142 20.52 -2.86 5.39
N MET A 143 19.43 -3.01 4.62
CA MET A 143 18.39 -1.98 4.46
C MET A 143 17.35 -2.02 5.58
N VAL A 144 17.27 -3.10 6.38
CA VAL A 144 16.23 -3.27 7.40
C VAL A 144 16.17 -2.08 8.36
N LYS A 145 17.32 -1.63 8.87
CA LYS A 145 17.38 -0.52 9.83
C LYS A 145 16.87 0.78 9.22
N GLU A 146 17.27 1.08 7.98
CA GLU A 146 16.88 2.30 7.28
C GLU A 146 15.39 2.30 6.94
N VAL A 147 14.89 1.20 6.36
CA VAL A 147 13.48 1.03 5.97
C VAL A 147 12.56 1.09 7.19
N THR A 148 12.90 0.36 8.25
CA THR A 148 12.10 0.36 9.47
C THR A 148 12.10 1.72 10.15
N GLY A 149 13.25 2.42 10.15
CA GLY A 149 13.36 3.80 10.65
C GLY A 149 12.49 4.78 9.87
N LEU A 150 12.51 4.69 8.54
CA LEU A 150 11.70 5.53 7.66
C LEU A 150 10.20 5.34 7.88
N ILE A 151 9.74 4.09 7.98
CA ILE A 151 8.32 3.77 8.21
C ILE A 151 7.86 4.31 9.58
N ARG A 152 8.66 4.08 10.64
CA ARG A 152 8.36 4.60 11.98
C ARG A 152 8.35 6.11 12.06
N ALA A 153 9.26 6.79 11.35
CA ALA A 153 9.29 8.24 11.28
C ALA A 153 8.02 8.84 10.64
N ASN A 154 7.29 8.06 9.84
CA ASN A 154 6.00 8.45 9.24
C ASN A 154 4.78 8.04 10.10
N GLY A 155 5.01 7.52 11.31
CA GLY A 155 3.96 7.13 12.25
C GLY A 155 3.25 5.83 11.89
N PHE A 156 3.98 4.86 11.31
CA PHE A 156 3.51 3.51 11.02
C PHE A 156 4.49 2.46 11.58
N GLU A 157 4.02 1.26 11.80
CA GLU A 157 4.84 0.11 12.19
C GLU A 157 5.24 -0.71 10.94
N PRO A 158 6.53 -1.00 10.76
CA PRO A 158 6.99 -1.78 9.62
C PRO A 158 6.66 -3.26 9.81
N LYS A 159 6.07 -3.87 8.77
CA LYS A 159 6.00 -5.32 8.60
C LYS A 159 6.96 -5.70 7.48
N ILE A 160 8.01 -6.43 7.83
CA ILE A 160 9.06 -6.89 6.91
C ILE A 160 8.93 -8.41 6.69
N LYS A 161 9.62 -8.98 5.71
CA LYS A 161 9.62 -10.43 5.47
C LYS A 161 10.03 -11.18 6.75
N PRO A 162 9.32 -12.26 7.12
CA PRO A 162 8.23 -12.90 6.37
C PRO A 162 6.87 -12.19 6.51
N GLN A 163 6.66 -11.34 7.50
CA GLN A 163 5.33 -10.82 7.86
C GLN A 163 4.69 -9.88 6.81
N SER A 164 5.41 -9.47 5.76
CA SER A 164 4.93 -8.57 4.69
C SER A 164 4.07 -9.22 3.60
N PHE A 165 3.56 -10.45 3.79
CA PHE A 165 2.93 -11.24 2.71
C PHE A 165 1.68 -10.63 2.04
N ALA A 166 0.80 -9.95 2.78
CA ALA A 166 -0.53 -9.56 2.23
C ALA A 166 -0.44 -8.63 1.01
N ALA A 167 0.37 -7.57 1.09
CA ALA A 167 0.57 -6.63 -0.02
C ALA A 167 1.42 -7.24 -1.15
N SER A 168 2.52 -7.92 -0.81
CA SER A 168 3.45 -8.49 -1.80
C SER A 168 2.79 -9.59 -2.64
N VAL A 169 2.06 -10.54 -2.02
CA VAL A 169 1.38 -11.62 -2.75
C VAL A 169 0.30 -11.09 -3.69
N VAL A 170 -0.39 -10.02 -3.30
CA VAL A 170 -1.42 -9.40 -4.14
C VAL A 170 -0.78 -8.66 -5.31
N ALA A 171 0.30 -7.91 -5.09
CA ALA A 171 1.03 -7.24 -6.16
C ALA A 171 1.60 -8.25 -7.17
N ASP A 172 2.30 -9.28 -6.69
CA ASP A 172 2.91 -10.33 -7.53
C ASP A 172 1.87 -11.07 -8.40
N ARG A 173 0.65 -11.26 -7.90
CA ARG A 173 -0.38 -12.03 -8.59
C ARG A 173 -1.08 -11.27 -9.73
N TYR A 174 -1.16 -9.95 -9.64
CA TYR A 174 -2.00 -9.12 -10.52
C TYR A 174 -1.23 -8.07 -11.31
N THR A 175 0.07 -7.96 -11.09
CA THR A 175 0.95 -7.12 -11.89
C THR A 175 1.84 -8.00 -12.73
#